data_AF-A0A9D4C2G2-F1
#
_entry.id   AF-A0A9D4C2G2-F1
#
_cell.length_a   1.000
_cell.length_b   1.000
_cell.length_c   1.000
_cell.angle_alpha   90.00
_cell.angle_beta   90.00
_cell.angle_gamma   90.00
#
_symmetry.space_group_name_H-M   'P 1'
#
loop_
_entity.id
_entity.type
_entity.pdbx_description
1 polymer ?
#
loop_
_entity_poly.entity_id
_entity_poly.type
_entity_poly.pdbx_seq_one_letter_code
_entity_poly.pdbx_strand_id
1 'polypeptide(L)' 'MFGVPIQTLRDRVKGRVDPTNLKNENTLLSLEEEQSLVEHVEVMAQLGYGITNNKLKELGRELAQT' A
#
# COMPACT_ATOMS: atom_id res chain seq x y z
N MET A 1 20.61 2.80 -16.17
CA MET A 1 20.97 1.82 -15.11
C MET A 1 20.02 2.07 -13.94
N PHE A 2 19.30 1.05 -13.46
CA PHE A 2 18.13 1.23 -12.57
C PHE A 2 18.44 1.69 -11.13
N GLY A 3 19.70 2.00 -10.79
CA GLY A 3 20.07 2.46 -9.44
C GLY A 3 19.95 1.39 -8.34
N VAL A 4 19.78 0.12 -8.72
CA VAL A 4 19.57 -1.01 -7.80
C VAL A 4 20.77 -1.97 -7.89
N PRO A 5 21.27 -2.53 -6.77
CA PRO A 5 22.32 -3.54 -6.82
C PRO A 5 21.96 -4.72 -7.73
N ILE A 6 22.95 -5.22 -8.48
CA ILE A 6 22.80 -6.38 -9.39
C ILE A 6 22.28 -7.60 -8.64
N GLN A 7 22.67 -7.75 -7.37
CA GLN A 7 22.24 -8.85 -6.51
C GLN A 7 20.72 -8.83 -6.27
N THR A 8 20.13 -7.65 -6.02
CA THR A 8 18.67 -7.47 -5.87
C THR A 8 17.92 -7.88 -7.13
N LEU A 9 18.43 -7.52 -8.30
CA LEU A 9 17.84 -7.94 -9.58
C LEU A 9 17.93 -9.46 -9.76
N ARG A 10 19.07 -10.05 -9.43
CA ARG A 10 19.31 -11.50 -9.51
C ARG A 10 18.41 -12.29 -8.55
N ASP A 11 18.21 -11.81 -7.32
CA ASP A 11 17.37 -12.47 -6.34
C ASP A 11 15.88 -12.37 -6.71
N ARG A 12 15.46 -11.28 -7.36
CA ARG A 12 14.12 -11.13 -7.95
C ARG A 12 13.88 -12.11 -9.11
N VAL A 13 14.84 -12.27 -10.02
CA VAL A 13 14.75 -13.24 -11.14
C VAL A 13 14.72 -14.68 -10.63
N LYS A 14 15.42 -14.97 -9.53
CA LYS A 14 15.46 -16.31 -8.91
C LYS A 14 14.26 -16.61 -8.00
N GLY A 15 13.28 -15.71 -7.90
CA GLY A 15 12.10 -15.88 -7.03
C GLY A 15 12.41 -15.90 -5.53
N ARG A 16 13.59 -15.43 -5.13
CA ARG A 16 14.01 -15.33 -3.71
C ARG A 16 13.45 -14.09 -3.03
N VAL A 17 13.02 -13.12 -3.84
CA VAL A 17 12.24 -11.96 -3.41
C VAL A 17 10.86 -12.16 -4.02
N ASP A 18 9.86 -12.30 -3.17
CA ASP A 18 8.47 -12.36 -3.62
C ASP A 18 8.13 -11.01 -4.29
N PRO A 19 7.77 -11.00 -5.59
CA PRO A 19 7.48 -9.77 -6.32
C PRO A 19 6.24 -9.03 -5.78
N THR A 20 5.41 -9.69 -5.00
CA THR A 20 4.20 -9.14 -4.37
C THR A 20 4.41 -8.74 -2.91
N ASN A 21 5.44 -9.26 -2.25
CA ASN A 21 5.78 -8.91 -0.87
C ASN A 21 6.62 -7.63 -0.83
N LEU A 22 6.00 -6.52 -1.19
CA LEU A 22 6.51 -5.17 -0.97
C LEU A 22 6.27 -4.78 0.50
N LYS A 23 6.83 -5.54 1.45
CA LYS A 23 7.04 -5.04 2.81
C LYS A 23 8.10 -3.94 2.74
N ASN A 24 7.68 -2.75 2.32
CA ASN A 24 8.49 -1.57 2.50
C ASN A 24 8.54 -1.29 3.99
N GLU A 25 9.74 -1.22 4.55
CA GLU A 25 9.98 -0.80 5.95
C GLU A 25 9.52 0.65 6.23
N ASN A 26 8.91 1.33 5.25
CA ASN A 26 8.42 2.71 5.27
C ASN A 26 6.94 2.82 4.84
N THR A 27 6.11 1.80 5.11
CA THR A 27 4.66 1.97 4.93
C THR A 27 4.12 3.01 5.90
N LEU A 28 3.31 3.94 5.38
CA LEU A 28 2.77 5.05 6.16
C LEU A 28 1.70 4.62 7.17
N LEU A 29 1.11 3.45 6.93
CA LEU A 29 0.05 2.84 7.73
C LEU A 29 0.51 1.47 8.21
N SER A 30 0.02 1.08 9.38
CA SER A 30 0.06 -0.32 9.82
C SER A 30 -0.87 -1.17 8.93
N LEU A 31 -0.67 -2.49 8.95
CA LEU A 31 -1.53 -3.42 8.19
C LEU A 31 -3.01 -3.28 8.62
N GLU A 32 -3.24 -3.04 9.92
CA GLU A 32 -4.58 -2.89 10.51
C GLU A 32 -5.24 -1.59 10.06
N GLU A 33 -4.50 -0.49 10.05
CA GLU A 33 -4.98 0.81 9.54
C GLU A 33 -5.27 0.75 8.04
N GLU A 34 -4.40 0.12 7.25
CA GLU A 34 -4.63 -0.06 5.82
C GLU A 34 -5.89 -0.90 5.57
N GLN A 35 -6.10 -1.96 6.34
CA GLN A 35 -7.28 -2.80 6.23
C GLN A 35 -8.56 -2.04 6.60
N SER A 36 -8.51 -1.19 7.63
CA SER A 36 -9.63 -0.31 7.99
C SER A 36 -9.97 0.70 6.88
N LEU A 37 -8.95 1.27 6.24
CA LEU A 37 -9.14 2.18 5.12
C LEU A 37 -9.77 1.47 3.91
N VAL A 38 -9.32 0.25 3.60
CA VAL A 38 -9.86 -0.56 2.50
C VAL A 38 -11.34 -0.89 2.76
N GLU A 39 -11.68 -1.36 3.96
CA GLU A 39 -13.07 -1.69 4.32
C GLU A 39 -13.99 -0.46 4.17
N HIS A 40 -13.54 0.72 4.61
CA HIS A 40 -14.28 1.96 4.43
C HIS A 40 -14.54 2.28 2.95
N VAL A 41 -13.52 2.13 2.09
CA VAL A 41 -13.64 2.40 0.65
C VAL A 41 -14.57 1.40 -0.02
N GLU A 42 -14.49 0.12 0.35
CA GLU A 42 -15.37 -0.92 -0.19
C GLU A 42 -16.83 -0.67 0.18
N VAL A 43 -17.12 -0.33 1.44
CA VAL A 43 -18.48 0.01 1.88
C VAL A 43 -19.02 1.21 1.11
N MET A 44 -18.22 2.27 0.97
CA MET A 44 -18.64 3.48 0.23
C MET A 44 -18.91 3.18 -1.25
N ALA A 45 -18.08 2.34 -1.87
CA ALA A 45 -18.29 1.88 -3.24
C ALA A 45 -19.58 1.06 -3.39
N GLN A 46 -19.87 0.14 -2.45
CA GLN A 46 -21.11 -0.64 -2.43
C GLN A 46 -22.36 0.23 -2.26
N LEU A 47 -22.25 1.32 -1.51
CA LEU A 47 -23.31 2.32 -1.35
C LEU A 47 -23.44 3.27 -2.55
N GLY A 48 -22.60 3.13 -3.57
CA GLY A 48 -22.62 3.96 -4.79
C GLY A 48 -21.91 5.31 -4.64
N TYR A 49 -21.14 5.51 -3.56
CA TYR A 49 -20.36 6.71 -3.33
C TYR A 49 -18.92 6.51 -3.80
N GLY A 50 -18.56 7.14 -4.91
CA GLY A 50 -17.17 7.20 -5.36
C GLY A 50 -16.31 8.08 -4.45
N ILE A 51 -15.22 7.53 -3.92
CA ILE A 51 -14.22 8.30 -3.17
C ILE A 51 -13.15 8.78 -4.16
N THR A 52 -12.84 10.09 -4.12
CA THR A 52 -11.76 10.64 -4.93
C THR A 52 -10.40 10.32 -4.32
N ASN A 53 -9.36 10.28 -5.16
CA ASN A 53 -7.97 10.08 -4.69
C ASN A 53 -7.51 11.11 -3.65
N ASN A 54 -8.03 12.35 -3.70
CA ASN A 54 -7.70 13.36 -2.70
C ASN A 54 -8.31 13.01 -1.35
N LYS A 55 -9.60 12.61 -1.32
CA LYS A 55 -10.26 12.20 -0.09
C LYS A 55 -9.65 10.94 0.51
N LEU A 56 -9.24 10.00 -0.33
CA LEU A 56 -8.54 8.80 0.12
C LEU A 56 -7.20 9.13 0.82
N LYS A 57 -6.44 10.09 0.29
CA LYS A 57 -5.20 10.57 0.91
C LYS A 57 -5.42 11.30 2.22
N GLU A 58 -6.51 12.06 2.35
CA GLU A 58 -6.89 12.69 3.62
C GLU A 58 -7.21 11.65 4.69
N LEU A 59 -8.06 10.67 4.37
CA LEU A 59 -8.42 9.58 5.28
C LEU A 59 -7.18 8.78 5.72
N GLY A 60 -6.28 8.45 4.79
CA GLY A 60 -5.03 7.79 5.12
C GLY A 60 -4.12 8.62 6.04
N ARG A 61 -4.11 9.95 5.91
CA ARG A 61 -3.34 10.82 6.82
C ARG A 61 -3.97 10.92 8.22
N GLU A 62 -5.30 10.88 8.31
CA GLU A 62 -6.02 10.87 9.58
C GLU A 62 -5.70 9.59 10.35
N LEU A 63 -5.74 8.43 9.68
CA LEU A 63 -5.43 7.14 10.29
C LEU A 63 -3.96 7.04 10.77
N ALA A 64 -3.00 7.56 9.99
CA ALA A 64 -1.58 7.54 10.35
C ALA A 64 -1.20 8.44 11.54
N GLN A 65 -2.11 9.28 12.04
CA GLN A 65 -1.87 10.18 13.18
C GLN A 65 -2.42 9.63 14.52
N THR A 66 -3.05 8.47 14.50
CA THR A 66 -3.67 7.80 15.66
C THR A 66 -2.70 6.83 16.32
#